data_AF-A0AAN5C196-F1
#
_entry.id   AF-A0AAN5C196-F1
#
_cell.length_a   1.000
_cell.length_b   1.000
_cell.length_c   1.000
_cell.angle_alpha   90.00
_cell.angle_beta   90.00
_cell.angle_gamma   90.00
#
_symmetry.space_group_name_H-M   'P 1'
#
loop_
_entity.id
_entity.type
_entity.pdbx_description
1 polymer ?
#
loop_
_entity_poly.entity_id
_entity_poly.type
_entity_poly.pdbx_seq_one_letter_code
_entity_poly.pdbx_strand_id
1 'polypeptide(L)'
;ISNVVFFFLPSKIDPRSLAATGGQELNFLKQLKSTASAFINGYMLMLAPFFSLLGSQGSFWMSVFPTTLIFSSHLSKNILLPALYSICCGAGATIMGLSISCLSRRFDNFGQRPTMIIGCLTHLTALVLIYLSTPALANRCPGSTDHELILTPSVPIALVIAFLLGCADSCFNTVRTVICALVIPAQRTEAFSISKFYQSATCCILLFITEHMTIPIYIILLAIKCLIGAALYFVVVSRAGTGDAEATRTARQSAAKARGTLPFLTRLGIRPAESTATTGNA
;
A
#
# COMPACT_ATOMS: atom_id res chain seq x y z
N ILE A 1 10.22 8.48 -13.84
CA ILE A 1 11.30 7.97 -12.94
C ILE A 1 11.49 6.45 -13.12
N SER A 2 10.47 5.60 -12.93
CA SER A 2 10.62 4.14 -13.09
C SER A 2 11.14 3.68 -14.46
N ASN A 3 10.69 4.28 -15.56
CA ASN A 3 11.18 3.90 -16.90
C ASN A 3 12.66 4.26 -17.14
N VAL A 4 13.13 5.35 -16.54
CA VAL A 4 14.53 5.78 -16.63
C VAL A 4 15.41 4.87 -15.77
N VAL A 5 14.96 4.53 -14.55
CA VAL A 5 15.65 3.57 -13.69
C VAL A 5 15.73 2.19 -14.33
N PHE A 6 14.65 1.75 -15.00
CA PHE A 6 14.61 0.45 -15.69
C PHE A 6 15.59 0.40 -16.88
N PHE A 7 15.78 1.52 -17.59
CA PHE A 7 16.76 1.63 -18.66
C PHE A 7 18.21 1.54 -18.16
N PHE A 8 18.47 2.01 -16.94
CA PHE A 8 19.79 1.97 -16.31
C PHE A 8 20.06 0.72 -15.47
N LEU A 9 19.09 -0.20 -15.31
CA LEU A 9 19.34 -1.45 -14.61
C LEU A 9 20.16 -2.40 -15.49
N PRO A 10 21.28 -2.95 -14.99
CA PRO A 10 22.05 -3.95 -15.74
C PRO A 10 21.21 -5.21 -15.95
N SER A 11 21.08 -5.63 -17.22
CA SER A 11 20.32 -6.80 -17.69
C SER A 11 20.86 -8.17 -17.26
N LYS A 12 21.68 -8.23 -16.20
CA LYS A 12 22.18 -9.52 -15.69
C LYS A 12 21.12 -10.13 -14.79
N ILE A 13 20.26 -10.93 -15.42
CA ILE A 13 19.30 -11.80 -14.74
C ILE A 13 20.13 -12.82 -13.97
N ASP A 14 20.25 -12.65 -12.66
CA ASP A 14 20.77 -13.71 -11.79
C ASP A 14 19.92 -14.97 -12.01
N PRO A 15 20.52 -16.18 -12.14
CA PRO A 15 19.76 -17.43 -12.23
C PRO A 15 18.99 -17.76 -10.92
N ARG A 16 19.20 -16.98 -9.86
CA ARG A 16 18.41 -16.97 -8.61
C ARG A 16 17.35 -15.87 -8.56
N SER A 17 17.24 -15.04 -9.61
CA SER A 17 16.23 -14.00 -9.70
C SER A 17 14.86 -14.63 -9.97
N LEU A 18 13.86 -14.23 -9.19
CA LEU A 18 12.46 -14.67 -9.32
C LEU A 18 11.86 -14.42 -10.72
N ALA A 19 12.50 -13.60 -11.56
CA ALA A 19 12.11 -13.38 -12.95
C ALA A 19 12.58 -14.50 -13.91
N ALA A 20 13.63 -15.26 -13.55
CA ALA A 20 14.17 -16.33 -14.38
C ALA A 20 13.35 -17.64 -14.31
N THR A 21 12.60 -17.86 -13.22
CA THR A 21 11.82 -19.10 -13.01
C THR A 21 10.44 -19.07 -13.71
N GLY A 22 10.07 -17.97 -14.38
CA GLY A 22 8.70 -17.72 -14.85
C GLY A 22 8.52 -17.65 -16.37
N GLY A 23 9.41 -18.25 -17.16
CA GLY A 23 9.30 -18.30 -18.63
C GLY A 23 8.21 -19.24 -19.16
N GLN A 24 6.99 -19.17 -18.61
CA GLN A 24 5.83 -19.73 -19.31
C GLN A 24 5.06 -18.58 -19.94
N GLU A 25 4.93 -18.63 -21.28
CA GLU A 25 3.87 -17.92 -22.00
C GLU A 25 2.51 -18.42 -21.49
N LEU A 26 2.04 -17.85 -20.37
CA LEU A 26 0.69 -18.10 -19.92
C LEU A 26 -0.26 -17.39 -20.86
N ASN A 27 -1.06 -18.16 -21.59
CA ASN A 27 -2.24 -17.70 -22.32
C ASN A 27 -2.97 -16.60 -21.54
N PHE A 28 -3.29 -15.48 -22.19
CA PHE A 28 -3.96 -14.32 -21.59
C PHE A 28 -5.21 -14.72 -20.78
N LEU A 29 -6.01 -15.65 -21.30
CA LEU A 29 -7.19 -16.18 -20.63
C LEU A 29 -6.87 -16.92 -19.33
N LYS A 30 -5.72 -17.60 -19.26
CA LYS A 30 -5.26 -18.29 -18.06
C LYS A 30 -4.79 -17.30 -17.00
N GLN A 31 -4.11 -16.21 -17.40
CA GLN A 31 -3.78 -15.10 -16.50
C GLN A 31 -5.03 -14.39 -16.01
N LEU A 32 -5.98 -14.08 -16.90
CA LEU A 32 -7.24 -13.44 -16.53
C LEU A 32 -8.05 -14.31 -15.55
N LYS A 33 -8.11 -15.63 -15.79
CA LYS A 33 -8.74 -16.59 -14.86
C LYS A 33 -8.00 -16.66 -13.52
N SER A 34 -6.68 -16.61 -13.54
CA SER A 34 -5.85 -16.58 -12.33
C SER A 34 -6.11 -15.31 -11.50
N THR A 35 -6.15 -14.16 -12.16
CA THR A 35 -6.44 -12.87 -11.53
C THR A 35 -7.87 -12.81 -11.00
N ALA A 36 -8.85 -13.36 -11.73
CA ALA A 36 -10.23 -13.48 -11.27
C ALA A 36 -10.35 -14.41 -10.05
N SER A 37 -9.60 -15.53 -10.03
CA SER A 37 -9.53 -16.41 -8.86
C SER A 37 -8.83 -15.74 -7.67
N ALA A 38 -7.78 -14.94 -7.92
CA ALA A 38 -7.09 -14.16 -6.91
C ALA A 38 -7.98 -13.03 -6.35
N PHE A 39 -8.90 -12.50 -7.15
CA PHE A 39 -9.89 -11.50 -6.74
C PHE A 39 -10.84 -12.03 -5.66
N ILE A 40 -11.18 -13.33 -5.73
CA ILE A 40 -12.09 -14.04 -4.80
C ILE A 40 -11.32 -14.69 -3.64
N ASN A 41 -9.99 -14.59 -3.62
CA ASN A 41 -9.19 -15.16 -2.54
C ASN A 41 -9.58 -14.52 -1.19
N GLY A 42 -9.88 -15.34 -0.19
CA GLY A 42 -10.35 -14.88 1.12
C GLY A 42 -9.43 -13.86 1.79
N TYR A 43 -8.12 -13.95 1.57
CA TYR A 43 -7.17 -12.96 2.07
C TYR A 43 -7.30 -11.60 1.40
N MET A 44 -7.54 -11.56 0.07
CA MET A 44 -7.72 -10.31 -0.67
C MET A 44 -9.05 -9.64 -0.33
N LEU A 45 -10.10 -10.44 -0.12
CA LEU A 45 -11.41 -9.94 0.32
C LEU A 45 -11.34 -9.38 1.75
N MET A 46 -10.62 -10.06 2.65
CA MET A 46 -10.37 -9.56 4.01
C MET A 46 -9.57 -8.26 4.03
N LEU A 47 -8.74 -8.03 3.00
CA LEU A 47 -7.94 -6.82 2.84
C LEU A 47 -8.65 -5.71 2.04
N ALA A 48 -9.83 -5.99 1.46
CA ALA A 48 -10.60 -5.03 0.67
C ALA A 48 -10.94 -3.74 1.44
N PRO A 49 -11.32 -3.76 2.73
CA PRO A 49 -11.56 -2.53 3.50
C PRO A 49 -10.30 -1.65 3.63
N PHE A 50 -9.12 -2.27 3.73
CA PHE A 50 -7.85 -1.54 3.71
C PHE A 50 -7.63 -0.90 2.32
N PHE A 51 -7.82 -1.62 1.21
CA PHE A 51 -7.71 -1.01 -0.11
C PHE A 51 -8.73 0.11 -0.36
N SER A 52 -9.93 -0.03 0.19
CA SER A 52 -10.97 1.01 0.16
C SER A 52 -10.57 2.26 0.95
N LEU A 53 -9.90 2.11 2.09
CA LEU A 53 -9.27 3.25 2.78
C LEU A 53 -8.30 3.99 1.85
N LEU A 54 -7.44 3.28 1.11
CA LEU A 54 -6.47 3.92 0.22
C LEU A 54 -7.14 4.63 -0.96
N GLY A 55 -8.30 4.13 -1.41
CA GLY A 55 -9.13 4.83 -2.41
C GLY A 55 -9.75 6.10 -1.83
N SER A 56 -10.32 5.99 -0.63
CA SER A 56 -10.97 7.10 0.06
C SER A 56 -9.99 8.22 0.39
N GLN A 57 -8.84 7.85 0.91
CA GLN A 57 -7.69 8.72 1.15
C GLN A 57 -7.30 9.44 -0.13
N GLY A 58 -7.11 8.69 -1.23
CA GLY A 58 -6.71 9.20 -2.53
C GLY A 58 -7.62 10.30 -3.07
N SER A 59 -8.94 10.09 -3.04
CA SER A 59 -9.91 11.11 -3.46
C SER A 59 -9.83 12.37 -2.60
N PHE A 60 -9.68 12.19 -1.29
CA PHE A 60 -9.68 13.29 -0.34
C PHE A 60 -8.51 14.25 -0.54
N TRP A 61 -7.28 13.73 -0.55
CA TRP A 61 -6.09 14.58 -0.62
C TRP A 61 -5.83 15.16 -2.02
N MET A 62 -6.30 14.48 -3.09
CA MET A 62 -6.13 14.93 -4.47
C MET A 62 -7.22 15.89 -4.94
N SER A 63 -8.46 15.73 -4.47
CA SER A 63 -9.61 16.47 -5.00
C SER A 63 -10.30 17.30 -3.93
N VAL A 64 -10.73 16.69 -2.82
CA VAL A 64 -11.57 17.37 -1.83
C VAL A 64 -10.82 18.49 -1.11
N PHE A 65 -9.66 18.19 -0.54
CA PHE A 65 -8.90 19.15 0.24
C PHE A 65 -8.35 20.33 -0.59
N PRO A 66 -7.71 20.14 -1.77
CA PRO A 66 -7.28 21.25 -2.62
C PRO A 66 -8.44 22.17 -3.03
N THR A 67 -9.62 21.61 -3.27
CA THR A 67 -10.82 22.38 -3.61
C THR A 67 -11.24 23.29 -2.46
N THR A 68 -11.18 22.81 -1.21
CA THR A 68 -11.44 23.67 -0.03
C THR A 68 -10.43 24.81 0.12
N LEU A 69 -9.17 24.60 -0.28
CA LEU A 69 -8.14 25.65 -0.26
C LEU A 69 -8.42 26.76 -1.29
N ILE A 70 -8.92 26.39 -2.48
CA ILE A 70 -9.25 27.33 -3.55
C ILE A 70 -10.47 28.19 -3.18
N PHE A 71 -11.49 27.59 -2.55
CA PHE A 71 -12.73 28.28 -2.19
C PHE A 71 -12.66 29.12 -0.91
N SER A 72 -11.56 29.03 -0.15
CA SER A 72 -11.39 29.82 1.08
C SER A 72 -11.10 31.29 0.76
N SER A 73 -11.95 32.21 1.23
CA SER A 73 -11.84 33.66 0.97
C SER A 73 -10.56 34.29 1.50
N HIS A 74 -9.97 33.73 2.57
CA HIS A 74 -8.67 34.18 3.11
C HIS A 74 -7.49 33.77 2.24
N LEU A 75 -7.68 32.78 1.38
CA LEU A 75 -6.63 32.02 0.73
C LEU A 75 -6.64 32.17 -0.80
N SER A 76 -7.78 32.57 -1.37
CA SER A 76 -7.97 32.80 -2.81
C SER A 76 -7.08 33.92 -3.38
N LYS A 77 -6.50 34.78 -2.52
CA LYS A 77 -5.49 35.77 -2.93
C LYS A 77 -4.20 35.13 -3.46
N ASN A 78 -3.90 33.89 -3.06
CA ASN A 78 -2.70 33.17 -3.47
C ASN A 78 -3.03 32.12 -4.55
N ILE A 79 -3.07 32.55 -5.82
CA ILE A 79 -3.32 31.66 -6.97
C ILE A 79 -2.32 30.48 -7.07
N LEU A 80 -1.12 30.64 -6.51
CA LEU A 80 -0.05 29.64 -6.48
C LEU A 80 -0.23 28.57 -5.41
N LEU A 81 -1.18 28.71 -4.49
CA LEU A 81 -1.27 27.81 -3.34
C LEU A 81 -1.54 26.34 -3.69
N PRO A 82 -2.45 25.99 -4.62
CA PRO A 82 -2.66 24.59 -5.01
C PRO A 82 -1.42 23.95 -5.65
N ALA A 83 -0.61 24.75 -6.34
CA ALA A 83 0.66 24.32 -6.91
C ALA A 83 1.68 24.04 -5.81
N LEU A 84 1.83 24.94 -4.84
CA LEU A 84 2.71 24.75 -3.67
C LEU A 84 2.26 23.54 -2.82
N TYR A 85 0.95 23.36 -2.63
CA TYR A 85 0.37 22.19 -1.98
C TYR A 85 0.84 20.89 -2.66
N SER A 86 0.73 20.80 -3.98
CA SER A 86 1.12 19.62 -4.74
C SER A 86 2.62 19.33 -4.66
N ILE A 87 3.45 20.38 -4.67
CA ILE A 87 4.91 20.27 -4.46
C ILE A 87 5.22 19.74 -3.05
N CYS A 88 4.58 20.29 -2.02
CA CYS A 88 4.78 19.83 -0.64
C CYS A 88 4.31 18.38 -0.42
N CYS A 89 3.19 17.97 -1.01
CA CYS A 89 2.75 16.58 -1.04
C CYS A 89 3.81 15.66 -1.68
N GLY A 90 4.31 16.04 -2.85
CA GLY A 90 5.36 15.29 -3.56
C GLY A 90 6.66 15.20 -2.76
N ALA A 91 7.08 16.29 -2.11
CA ALA A 91 8.24 16.33 -1.24
C ALA A 91 8.08 15.39 -0.03
N GLY A 92 6.94 15.46 0.66
CA GLY A 92 6.63 14.58 1.80
C GLY A 92 6.61 13.11 1.41
N ALA A 93 6.02 12.78 0.26
CA ALA A 93 5.99 11.42 -0.25
C ALA A 93 7.39 10.88 -0.59
N THR A 94 8.22 11.71 -1.21
CA THR A 94 9.60 11.36 -1.59
C THR A 94 10.48 11.17 -0.36
N ILE A 95 10.45 12.11 0.59
CA ILE A 95 11.25 12.06 1.82
C ILE A 95 10.86 10.84 2.65
N MET A 96 9.56 10.59 2.82
CA MET A 96 9.09 9.42 3.57
C MET A 96 9.44 8.11 2.85
N GLY A 97 9.28 8.04 1.53
CA GLY A 97 9.62 6.85 0.76
C GLY A 97 11.12 6.50 0.83
N LEU A 98 11.99 7.51 0.75
CA LEU A 98 13.44 7.35 0.95
C LEU A 98 13.75 6.92 2.39
N SER A 99 13.08 7.52 3.37
CA SER A 99 13.25 7.17 4.79
C SER A 99 12.88 5.72 5.05
N ILE A 100 11.73 5.25 4.58
CA ILE A 100 11.30 3.85 4.70
C ILE A 100 12.27 2.92 3.98
N SER A 101 12.73 3.29 2.78
CA SER A 101 13.69 2.48 2.00
C SER A 101 15.03 2.33 2.72
N CYS A 102 15.53 3.40 3.34
CA CYS A 102 16.76 3.38 4.13
C CYS A 102 16.56 2.53 5.40
N LEU A 103 15.46 2.75 6.11
CA LEU A 103 15.18 2.11 7.40
C LEU A 103 14.87 0.61 7.25
N SER A 104 14.26 0.21 6.12
CA SER A 104 14.06 -1.19 5.76
C SER A 104 15.33 -1.96 5.44
N ARG A 105 16.45 -1.28 5.13
CA ARG A 105 17.76 -1.95 5.00
C ARG A 105 18.46 -2.16 6.34
N ARG A 106 18.11 -1.32 7.33
CA ARG A 106 18.75 -1.32 8.65
C ARG A 106 18.03 -2.23 9.65
N PHE A 107 16.72 -2.40 9.50
CA PHE A 107 15.89 -3.21 10.39
C PHE A 107 15.05 -4.21 9.60
N ASP A 108 15.17 -5.49 9.96
CA ASP A 108 14.34 -6.55 9.40
C ASP A 108 12.85 -6.30 9.71
N ASN A 109 11.98 -6.53 8.72
CA ASN A 109 10.53 -6.35 8.78
C ASN A 109 10.02 -4.90 8.99
N PHE A 110 10.89 -3.89 8.86
CA PHE A 110 10.44 -2.49 9.00
C PHE A 110 9.38 -2.09 7.95
N GLY A 111 9.45 -2.65 6.75
CA GLY A 111 8.48 -2.40 5.68
C GLY A 111 7.05 -2.93 5.93
N GLN A 112 6.84 -3.75 6.98
CA GLN A 112 5.54 -4.36 7.28
C GLN A 112 4.80 -3.62 8.39
N ARG A 113 5.04 -4.01 9.65
CA ARG A 113 4.26 -3.55 10.81
C ARG A 113 4.56 -2.10 11.21
N PRO A 114 5.82 -1.65 11.36
CA PRO A 114 6.07 -0.30 11.85
C PRO A 114 5.75 0.76 10.80
N THR A 115 5.94 0.47 9.51
CA THR A 115 5.53 1.38 8.43
C THR A 115 4.01 1.64 8.44
N MET A 116 3.19 0.63 8.75
CA MET A 116 1.74 0.80 8.88
C MET A 116 1.37 1.72 10.06
N ILE A 117 2.03 1.53 11.22
CA ILE A 117 1.78 2.38 12.41
C ILE A 117 2.15 3.83 12.14
N ILE A 118 3.33 4.08 11.55
CA ILE A 118 3.80 5.43 11.20
C ILE A 118 2.82 6.07 10.20
N GLY A 119 2.38 5.33 9.19
CA GLY A 119 1.38 5.79 8.22
C GLY A 119 0.06 6.18 8.87
N CYS A 120 -0.48 5.32 9.75
CA CYS A 120 -1.71 5.61 10.49
C CYS A 120 -1.58 6.83 11.40
N LEU A 121 -0.49 6.93 12.17
CA LEU A 121 -0.28 8.06 13.08
C LEU A 121 -0.14 9.38 12.32
N THR A 122 0.64 9.38 11.23
CA THR A 122 0.82 10.55 10.36
C THR A 122 -0.51 10.93 9.71
N HIS A 123 -1.28 9.94 9.26
CA HIS A 123 -2.58 10.18 8.64
C HIS A 123 -3.60 10.74 9.63
N LEU A 124 -3.72 10.17 10.83
CA LEU A 124 -4.63 10.68 11.87
C LEU A 124 -4.24 12.09 12.30
N THR A 125 -2.93 12.37 12.43
CA THR A 125 -2.43 13.72 12.73
C THR A 125 -2.85 14.71 11.64
N ALA A 126 -2.71 14.33 10.35
CA ALA A 126 -3.17 15.16 9.24
C ALA A 126 -4.70 15.39 9.28
N LEU A 127 -5.49 14.35 9.58
CA LEU A 127 -6.95 14.48 9.71
C LEU A 127 -7.37 15.44 10.83
N VAL A 128 -6.70 15.37 11.98
CA VAL A 128 -6.94 16.30 13.10
C VAL A 128 -6.59 17.73 12.69
N LEU A 129 -5.44 17.95 12.04
CA LEU A 129 -5.05 19.27 11.54
C LEU A 129 -6.06 19.83 10.52
N ILE A 130 -6.58 18.98 9.64
CA ILE A 130 -7.60 19.39 8.67
C ILE A 130 -8.92 19.73 9.37
N TYR A 131 -9.34 18.94 10.36
CA TYR A 131 -10.54 19.24 11.15
C TYR A 131 -10.42 20.57 11.90
N LEU A 132 -9.23 20.88 12.45
CA LEU A 132 -8.97 22.14 13.15
C LEU A 132 -8.83 23.34 12.19
N SER A 133 -8.32 23.11 10.98
CA SER A 133 -8.02 24.18 10.00
C SER A 133 -9.16 24.46 9.02
N THR A 134 -10.15 23.59 8.88
CA THR A 134 -11.22 23.70 7.88
C THR A 134 -12.58 23.84 8.55
N PRO A 135 -13.38 24.88 8.21
CA PRO A 135 -14.72 25.03 8.75
C PRO A 135 -15.65 23.94 8.20
N ALA A 136 -16.60 23.50 9.03
CA ALA A 136 -17.48 22.37 8.76
C ALA A 136 -18.27 22.46 7.43
N LEU A 137 -18.47 23.67 6.89
CA LEU A 137 -19.29 23.95 5.70
C LEU A 137 -18.51 24.41 4.45
N ALA A 138 -17.18 24.27 4.42
CA ALA A 138 -16.34 24.76 3.31
C ALA A 138 -16.75 24.26 1.90
N ASN A 139 -17.40 23.09 1.79
CA ASN A 139 -17.86 22.53 0.52
C ASN A 139 -19.23 23.02 0.04
N ARG A 140 -20.08 23.60 0.90
CA ARG A 140 -21.49 23.86 0.57
C ARG A 140 -21.87 25.35 0.48
N CYS A 141 -21.18 26.23 1.19
CA CYS A 141 -21.40 27.67 1.11
C CYS A 141 -20.06 28.42 1.06
N PRO A 142 -19.70 29.04 -0.07
CA PRO A 142 -18.63 30.03 -0.10
C PRO A 142 -19.06 31.24 0.75
N GLY A 143 -18.38 31.48 1.89
CA GLY A 143 -18.51 32.74 2.64
C GLY A 143 -19.45 32.78 3.86
N SER A 144 -20.08 31.67 4.29
CA SER A 144 -20.85 31.67 5.55
C SER A 144 -19.89 31.59 6.75
N THR A 145 -19.61 32.75 7.33
CA THR A 145 -18.65 32.97 8.43
C THR A 145 -19.35 32.86 9.80
N ASP A 146 -20.23 31.87 9.99
CA ASP A 146 -21.11 31.84 11.17
C ASP A 146 -20.67 30.83 12.25
N HIS A 147 -19.54 30.14 12.06
CA HIS A 147 -18.94 29.32 13.10
C HIS A 147 -17.47 29.70 13.28
N GLU A 148 -17.14 30.14 14.50
CA GLU A 148 -15.78 30.46 14.96
C GLU A 148 -14.82 29.35 14.54
N LEU A 149 -13.99 29.59 13.52
CA LEU A 149 -12.87 28.71 13.27
C LEU A 149 -11.92 28.83 14.45
N ILE A 150 -11.65 27.70 15.11
CA ILE A 150 -10.67 27.61 16.20
C ILE A 150 -9.26 28.01 15.70
N LEU A 151 -8.99 27.86 14.40
CA LEU A 151 -7.72 28.24 13.78
C LEU A 151 -7.97 28.99 12.46
N THR A 152 -7.49 30.22 12.35
CA THR A 152 -7.55 30.98 11.09
C THR A 152 -6.76 30.22 10.00
N PRO A 153 -7.36 29.94 8.82
CA PRO A 153 -6.76 29.11 7.81
C PRO A 153 -5.59 29.88 7.20
N SER A 154 -4.37 29.38 7.43
CA SER A 154 -3.13 30.03 6.99
C SER A 154 -2.37 29.15 6.00
N VAL A 155 -1.68 29.79 5.06
CA VAL A 155 -0.80 29.14 4.06
C VAL A 155 0.15 28.10 4.67
N PRO A 156 0.93 28.40 5.74
CA PRO A 156 1.88 27.43 6.28
C PRO A 156 1.20 26.17 6.83
N ILE A 157 0.02 26.29 7.44
CA ILE A 157 -0.73 25.13 7.96
C ILE A 157 -1.16 24.22 6.81
N ALA A 158 -1.66 24.79 5.71
CA ALA A 158 -2.04 24.02 4.53
C ALA A 158 -0.85 23.26 3.91
N LEU A 159 0.35 23.86 3.91
CA LEU A 159 1.57 23.21 3.41
C LEU A 159 2.05 22.09 4.35
N VAL A 160 1.94 22.26 5.67
CA VAL A 160 2.25 21.21 6.64
C VAL A 160 1.29 20.03 6.48
N ILE A 161 -0.01 20.29 6.30
CA ILE A 161 -1.00 19.26 6.02
C ILE A 161 -0.65 18.52 4.73
N ALA A 162 -0.31 19.24 3.65
CA ALA A 162 0.11 18.67 2.37
C ALA A 162 1.29 17.71 2.55
N PHE A 163 2.31 18.15 3.28
CA PHE A 163 3.49 17.35 3.58
C PHE A 163 3.14 16.06 4.33
N LEU A 164 2.33 16.16 5.39
CA LEU A 164 1.91 14.99 6.18
C LEU A 164 1.04 14.01 5.36
N LEU A 165 0.14 14.51 4.51
CA LEU A 165 -0.66 13.68 3.61
C LEU A 165 0.23 12.93 2.61
N GLY A 166 1.23 13.60 2.04
CA GLY A 166 2.24 12.97 1.18
C GLY A 166 3.04 11.88 1.90
N CYS A 167 3.46 12.14 3.14
CA CYS A 167 4.13 11.14 3.97
C CYS A 167 3.23 9.91 4.22
N ALA A 168 1.98 10.13 4.62
CA ALA A 168 1.02 9.05 4.87
C ALA A 168 0.73 8.21 3.62
N ASP A 169 0.55 8.84 2.46
CA ASP A 169 0.33 8.16 1.19
C ASP A 169 1.51 7.24 0.83
N SER A 170 2.74 7.72 1.02
CA SER A 170 3.95 6.94 0.80
C SER A 170 4.03 5.71 1.72
N CYS A 171 3.69 5.87 3.00
CA CYS A 171 3.58 4.75 3.95
C CYS A 171 2.54 3.72 3.50
N PHE A 172 1.31 4.14 3.22
CA PHE A 172 0.24 3.23 2.81
C PHE A 172 0.53 2.54 1.48
N ASN A 173 1.16 3.24 0.53
CA ASN A 173 1.60 2.64 -0.73
C ASN A 173 2.68 1.57 -0.51
N THR A 174 3.61 1.80 0.41
CA THR A 174 4.65 0.81 0.76
C THR A 174 4.03 -0.42 1.41
N VAL A 175 3.16 -0.20 2.39
CA VAL A 175 2.41 -1.24 3.10
C VAL A 175 1.59 -2.08 2.12
N ARG A 176 0.92 -1.45 1.14
CA ARG A 176 0.17 -2.13 0.07
C ARG A 176 1.08 -3.05 -0.76
N THR A 177 2.23 -2.56 -1.19
CA THR A 177 3.18 -3.36 -1.98
C THR A 177 3.66 -4.57 -1.20
N VAL A 178 3.99 -4.37 0.08
CA VAL A 178 4.49 -5.43 0.95
C VAL A 178 3.41 -6.49 1.22
N ILE A 179 2.18 -6.10 1.54
CA ILE A 179 1.10 -7.07 1.81
C ILE A 179 0.66 -7.84 0.57
N CYS A 180 0.62 -7.21 -0.60
CA CYS A 180 0.34 -7.92 -1.85
C CYS A 180 1.41 -8.97 -2.16
N ALA A 181 2.68 -8.68 -1.83
CA ALA A 181 3.76 -9.65 -1.97
C ALA A 181 3.69 -10.80 -0.96
N LEU A 182 3.11 -10.58 0.23
CA LEU A 182 2.93 -11.61 1.26
C LEU A 182 1.72 -12.51 1.00
N VAL A 183 0.59 -11.95 0.55
CA VAL A 183 -0.67 -12.68 0.42
C VAL A 183 -0.65 -13.66 -0.77
N ILE A 184 -0.05 -13.25 -1.89
CA ILE A 184 0.08 -14.11 -3.09
C ILE A 184 1.52 -14.00 -3.62
N PRO A 185 2.50 -14.65 -2.98
CA PRO A 185 3.91 -14.52 -3.35
C PRO A 185 4.19 -15.00 -4.78
N ALA A 186 3.45 -16.00 -5.26
CA ALA A 186 3.57 -16.53 -6.62
C ALA A 186 3.08 -15.54 -7.71
N GLN A 187 2.14 -14.64 -7.38
CA GLN A 187 1.48 -13.74 -8.34
C GLN A 187 1.36 -12.32 -7.78
N ARG A 188 2.45 -11.80 -7.22
CA ARG A 188 2.52 -10.47 -6.58
C ARG A 188 2.01 -9.33 -7.47
N THR A 189 2.26 -9.40 -8.78
CA THR A 189 1.82 -8.39 -9.76
C THR A 189 0.30 -8.39 -9.91
N GLU A 190 -0.32 -9.58 -9.95
CA GLU A 190 -1.77 -9.72 -10.03
C GLU A 190 -2.43 -9.19 -8.77
N ALA A 191 -1.88 -9.52 -7.59
CA ALA A 191 -2.38 -9.01 -6.32
C ALA A 191 -2.27 -7.47 -6.24
N PHE A 192 -1.18 -6.89 -6.72
CA PHE A 192 -1.03 -5.44 -6.79
C PHE A 192 -2.07 -4.79 -7.72
N SER A 193 -2.32 -5.37 -8.89
CA SER A 193 -3.35 -4.88 -9.83
C SER A 193 -4.75 -4.92 -9.20
N ILE A 194 -5.10 -6.01 -8.50
CA ILE A 194 -6.39 -6.13 -7.80
C ILE A 194 -6.53 -5.06 -6.72
N SER A 195 -5.48 -4.82 -5.92
CA SER A 195 -5.50 -3.78 -4.90
C SER A 195 -5.73 -2.38 -5.47
N LYS A 196 -5.16 -2.10 -6.65
CA LYS A 196 -5.37 -0.84 -7.40
C LYS A 196 -6.78 -0.73 -7.98
N PHE A 197 -7.37 -1.84 -8.40
CA PHE A 197 -8.76 -1.89 -8.83
C PHE A 197 -9.74 -1.54 -7.70
N TYR A 198 -9.58 -2.13 -6.51
CA TYR A 198 -10.41 -1.75 -5.35
C TYR A 198 -10.19 -0.28 -4.94
N GLN A 199 -8.96 0.21 -5.02
CA GLN A 199 -8.62 1.60 -4.77
C GLN A 199 -9.35 2.55 -5.74
N SER A 200 -9.29 2.29 -7.05
CA SER A 200 -9.91 3.15 -8.06
C SER A 200 -11.44 3.08 -8.03
N ALA A 201 -12.02 1.89 -7.83
CA ALA A 201 -13.46 1.72 -7.68
C ALA A 201 -13.99 2.51 -6.48
N THR A 202 -13.32 2.42 -5.32
CA THR A 202 -13.70 3.21 -4.16
C THR A 202 -13.56 4.70 -4.43
N CYS A 203 -12.45 5.12 -5.06
CA CYS A 203 -12.22 6.53 -5.40
C CYS A 203 -13.35 7.09 -6.28
N CYS A 204 -13.76 6.36 -7.31
CA CYS A 204 -14.86 6.73 -8.20
C CYS A 204 -16.18 6.91 -7.43
N ILE A 205 -16.58 5.91 -6.64
CA ILE A 205 -17.80 5.95 -5.83
C ILE A 205 -17.76 7.15 -4.87
N LEU A 206 -16.63 7.38 -4.21
CA LEU A 206 -16.50 8.46 -3.24
C LEU A 206 -16.53 9.84 -3.86
N LEU A 207 -16.00 10.02 -5.08
CA LEU A 207 -16.08 11.30 -5.78
C LEU A 207 -17.54 11.67 -6.10
N PHE A 208 -18.38 10.72 -6.52
CA PHE A 208 -19.82 10.96 -6.69
C PHE A 208 -20.54 11.29 -5.37
N ILE A 209 -20.17 10.60 -4.29
CA ILE A 209 -20.81 10.84 -2.97
C ILE A 209 -20.33 12.16 -2.34
N THR A 210 -19.13 12.64 -2.68
CA THR A 210 -18.50 13.83 -2.08
C THR A 210 -19.38 15.08 -2.25
N GLU A 211 -20.08 15.23 -3.37
CA GLU A 211 -21.01 16.35 -3.60
C GLU A 211 -22.14 16.40 -2.56
N HIS A 212 -22.51 15.25 -1.99
CA HIS A 212 -23.56 15.13 -1.00
C HIS A 212 -23.03 15.07 0.45
N MET A 213 -21.72 15.05 0.71
CA MET A 213 -21.15 14.91 2.06
C MET A 213 -20.40 16.17 2.54
N THR A 214 -20.55 16.51 3.82
CA THR A 214 -19.79 17.56 4.50
C THR A 214 -18.40 17.06 4.94
N ILE A 215 -17.40 17.95 4.92
CA ILE A 215 -16.00 17.67 5.28
C ILE A 215 -15.82 16.92 6.63
N PRO A 216 -16.45 17.31 7.75
CA PRO A 216 -16.25 16.62 9.02
C PRO A 216 -16.73 15.16 9.01
N ILE A 217 -17.83 14.87 8.30
CA ILE A 217 -18.34 13.50 8.17
C ILE A 217 -17.34 12.66 7.37
N TYR A 218 -16.73 13.24 6.33
CA TYR A 218 -15.70 12.58 5.54
C TYR A 218 -14.45 12.26 6.37
N ILE A 219 -14.01 13.20 7.23
CA ILE A 219 -12.86 13.01 8.13
C ILE A 219 -13.12 11.88 9.13
N ILE A 220 -14.31 11.86 9.75
CA ILE A 220 -14.70 10.78 10.68
C ILE A 220 -14.70 9.43 9.96
N LEU A 221 -15.26 9.38 8.76
CA LEU A 221 -15.30 8.17 7.93
C LEU A 221 -13.88 7.69 7.56
N LEU A 222 -12.97 8.60 7.20
CA LEU A 222 -11.55 8.29 6.96
C LEU A 222 -10.87 7.75 8.22
N ALA A 223 -11.09 8.38 9.37
CA ALA A 223 -10.51 7.95 10.64
C ALA A 223 -10.97 6.53 11.02
N ILE A 224 -12.28 6.25 10.93
CA ILE A 224 -12.84 4.91 11.18
C ILE A 224 -12.25 3.89 10.20
N LYS A 225 -12.24 4.21 8.89
CA LYS A 225 -11.63 3.33 7.88
C LYS A 225 -10.14 3.10 8.14
N CYS A 226 -9.43 4.10 8.66
CA CYS A 226 -8.02 4.00 9.02
C CYS A 226 -7.81 2.97 10.14
N LEU A 227 -8.59 3.06 11.21
CA LEU A 227 -8.51 2.12 12.34
C LEU A 227 -8.88 0.69 11.93
N ILE A 228 -9.99 0.53 11.19
CA ILE A 228 -10.43 -0.78 10.68
C ILE A 228 -9.38 -1.36 9.72
N GLY A 229 -8.87 -0.55 8.78
CA GLY A 229 -7.84 -0.96 7.83
C GLY A 229 -6.54 -1.39 8.52
N ALA A 230 -6.14 -0.68 9.57
CA ALA A 230 -4.98 -1.05 10.39
C ALA A 230 -5.19 -2.37 11.12
N ALA A 231 -6.34 -2.55 11.78
CA ALA A 231 -6.66 -3.79 12.49
C ALA A 231 -6.64 -4.99 11.54
N LEU A 232 -7.32 -4.90 10.39
CA LEU A 232 -7.34 -5.97 9.38
C LEU A 232 -5.96 -6.26 8.81
N TYR A 233 -5.16 -5.22 8.57
CA TYR A 233 -3.77 -5.38 8.14
C TYR A 233 -2.96 -6.20 9.14
N PHE A 234 -3.02 -5.88 10.45
CA PHE A 234 -2.30 -6.63 11.47
C PHE A 234 -2.76 -8.09 11.59
N VAL A 235 -4.06 -8.33 11.44
CA VAL A 235 -4.61 -9.69 11.43
C VAL A 235 -4.07 -10.48 10.24
N VAL A 236 -4.10 -9.92 9.03
CA VAL A 236 -3.62 -10.61 7.83
C VAL A 236 -2.11 -10.85 7.88
N VAL A 237 -1.31 -9.88 8.32
CA VAL A 237 0.14 -10.06 8.51
C VAL A 237 0.43 -11.16 9.53
N SER A 238 -0.34 -11.24 10.62
CA SER A 238 -0.15 -12.29 11.64
C SER A 238 -0.53 -13.68 11.11
N ARG A 239 -1.60 -13.77 10.30
CA ARG A 239 -2.02 -15.03 9.66
C ARG A 239 -1.02 -15.48 8.60
N ALA A 240 -0.54 -14.56 7.76
CA ALA A 240 0.47 -14.85 6.74
C ALA A 240 1.78 -15.34 7.37
N GLY A 241 2.26 -14.69 8.44
CA GLY A 241 3.47 -15.12 9.14
C GLY A 241 3.35 -16.50 9.82
N THR A 242 2.14 -16.87 10.26
CA THR A 242 1.90 -18.21 10.84
C THR A 242 1.90 -19.29 9.75
N GLY A 243 1.30 -19.01 8.59
CA GLY A 243 1.29 -19.92 7.44
C GLY A 243 2.69 -20.22 6.90
N ASP A 244 3.54 -19.20 6.78
CA ASP A 244 4.94 -19.39 6.34
C ASP A 244 5.75 -20.20 7.37
N ALA A 245 5.53 -19.98 8.66
CA ALA A 245 6.18 -20.73 9.72
C ALA A 245 5.77 -22.22 9.73
N GLU A 246 4.49 -22.49 9.46
CA GLU A 246 3.95 -23.85 9.37
C GLU A 246 4.45 -24.57 8.12
N ALA A 247 4.40 -23.92 6.94
CA ALA A 247 4.95 -24.47 5.70
C ALA A 247 6.45 -24.79 5.82
N THR A 248 7.22 -23.91 6.46
CA THR A 248 8.66 -24.12 6.71
C THR A 248 8.90 -25.30 7.66
N ARG A 249 8.06 -25.49 8.69
CA ARG A 249 8.14 -26.65 9.60
C ARG A 249 7.82 -27.94 8.86
N THR A 250 6.77 -27.97 8.04
CA THR A 250 6.37 -29.15 7.27
C THR A 250 7.43 -29.53 6.22
N ALA A 251 8.06 -28.54 5.58
CA ALA A 251 9.17 -28.77 4.65
C ALA A 251 10.41 -29.34 5.38
N ARG A 252 10.76 -28.81 6.56
CA ARG A 252 11.85 -29.35 7.40
C ARG A 252 11.55 -30.76 7.89
N GLN A 253 10.31 -31.05 8.29
CA GLN A 253 9.89 -32.39 8.70
C GLN A 253 9.93 -33.39 7.53
N SER A 254 9.50 -32.98 6.34
CA SER A 254 9.58 -33.80 5.12
C SER A 254 11.03 -34.07 4.71
N ALA A 255 11.91 -33.07 4.80
CA ALA A 255 13.34 -33.23 4.54
C ALA A 255 14.05 -34.09 5.60
N ALA A 256 13.66 -33.99 6.87
CA ALA A 256 14.17 -34.84 7.95
C ALA A 256 13.72 -36.29 7.77
N LYS A 257 12.47 -36.52 7.38
CA LYS A 257 11.95 -37.84 7.03
C LYS A 257 12.70 -38.44 5.83
N ALA A 258 12.93 -37.65 4.77
CA ALA A 258 13.71 -38.09 3.61
C ALA A 258 15.18 -38.42 3.96
N ARG A 259 15.83 -37.63 4.84
CA ARG A 259 17.17 -37.94 5.35
C ARG A 259 17.22 -39.19 6.21
N GLY A 260 16.18 -39.47 7.00
CA GLY A 260 16.06 -40.70 7.79
C GLY A 260 15.85 -41.95 6.93
N THR A 261 15.16 -41.82 5.79
CA THR A 261 14.93 -42.93 4.84
C THR A 261 16.14 -43.22 3.94
N LEU A 262 17.03 -42.23 3.71
CA LEU A 262 18.24 -42.36 2.90
C LEU A 262 19.19 -43.50 3.34
N PRO A 263 19.56 -43.66 4.64
CA PRO A 263 20.41 -44.77 5.08
C PRO A 263 19.74 -46.15 4.97
N PHE A 264 18.40 -46.21 5.00
CA PHE A 264 17.63 -47.44 4.81
C PHE A 264 17.58 -47.87 3.33
N LEU A 265 17.34 -46.93 2.41
CA LEU A 265 17.36 -47.18 0.97
C LEU A 265 18.78 -47.53 0.47
N THR A 266 19.80 -46.91 1.05
CA THR A 266 21.21 -47.20 0.74
C THR A 266 21.62 -48.59 1.24
N ARG A 267 21.07 -49.06 2.38
CA ARG A 267 21.25 -50.45 2.85
C ARG A 267 20.53 -51.49 1.99
N LEU A 268 19.42 -51.13 1.34
CA LEU A 268 18.67 -52.01 0.43
C LEU A 268 19.25 -52.06 -0.99
N GLY A 269 20.38 -51.40 -1.26
CA GLY A 269 20.99 -51.37 -2.59
C GLY A 269 20.20 -50.57 -3.64
N ILE A 270 19.10 -49.93 -3.23
CA ILE A 270 18.29 -49.09 -4.10
C ILE A 270 18.95 -47.72 -4.13
N ARG A 271 19.82 -47.48 -5.12
CA ARG A 271 20.28 -46.12 -5.43
C ARG A 271 19.05 -45.27 -5.74
N PRO A 272 18.81 -44.15 -5.05
CA PRO A 272 17.83 -43.19 -5.53
C PRO A 272 18.26 -42.76 -6.93
N ALA A 273 17.34 -42.75 -7.89
CA ALA A 273 17.60 -42.22 -9.22
C ALA A 273 18.19 -40.82 -9.05
N GLU A 274 19.39 -40.61 -9.57
CA GLU A 274 19.94 -39.27 -9.75
C GLU A 274 18.92 -38.49 -10.57
N SER A 275 18.13 -37.65 -9.88
CA SER A 275 17.54 -36.50 -10.53
C SER A 275 18.74 -35.69 -10.99
N THR A 276 19.03 -35.78 -12.28
CA THR A 276 20.03 -35.04 -13.03
C THR A 276 19.93 -33.55 -12.71
N ALA A 277 20.61 -33.16 -11.63
CA ALA A 277 21.07 -31.80 -11.44
C ALA A 277 22.21 -31.63 -12.44
N THR A 278 21.87 -31.17 -13.64
CA THR A 278 22.81 -30.68 -14.63
C THR A 278 23.58 -29.51 -14.03
N THR A 279 24.72 -29.82 -13.44
CA THR A 279 25.86 -28.92 -13.32
C THR A 279 26.42 -28.68 -14.73
N GLY A 280 25.99 -27.59 -15.36
CA GLY A 280 26.62 -27.06 -16.56
C GLY A 280 27.54 -25.90 -16.20
N ASN A 281 28.84 -26.18 -16.10
CA ASN A 281 29.90 -25.19 -16.23
C ASN A 281 30.05 -24.86 -17.72
N ALA A 282 29.79 -23.61 -18.11
CA ALA A 282 30.48 -22.81 -19.13
C ALA A 282 29.80 -21.44 -19.25
#